data_AF-A0A958SXH0-F1
#
_entry.id   AF-A0A958SXH0-F1
#
_cell.length_a   1.000
_cell.length_b   1.000
_cell.length_c   1.000
_cell.angle_alpha   90.00
_cell.angle_beta   90.00
_cell.angle_gamma   90.00
#
_symmetry.space_group_name_H-M   'P 1'
#
loop_
_entity.id
_entity.type
_entity.pdbx_description
1 polymer ?
#
loop_
_entity_poly.entity_id
_entity_poly.type
_entity_poly.pdbx_seq_one_letter_code
_entity_poly.pdbx_strand_id
1 'polypeptide(L)'
;MKTKKLGLNTVCVHTGEVEDLTFKGAISPIYLSTSYEFDEVDALRYPRNFNTPNQEALCAKIAALEHTEAALLFGSGMAALSAVFMAFLKS
;
A
#
# COMPACT_ATOMS: atom_id res chain seq x y z
N MET A 1 -6.92 9.63 22.69
CA MET A 1 -7.96 10.01 21.71
C MET A 1 -8.68 8.73 21.28
N LYS A 2 -9.99 8.58 21.51
CA LYS A 2 -10.70 7.36 21.09
C LYS A 2 -10.75 7.34 19.56
N THR A 3 -10.05 6.39 18.94
CA THR A 3 -10.15 6.13 17.49
C THR A 3 -11.57 5.67 17.21
N LYS A 4 -12.32 6.48 16.47
CA LYS A 4 -13.69 6.14 16.07
C LYS A 4 -13.59 4.99 15.07
N LYS A 5 -14.15 3.82 15.39
CA LYS A 5 -14.19 2.68 14.46
C LYS A 5 -14.97 3.10 13.21
N LEU A 6 -14.30 3.14 12.07
CA LEU A 6 -14.91 3.45 10.79
C LEU A 6 -15.83 2.30 10.38
N GLY A 7 -16.93 2.61 9.68
CA GLY A 7 -17.78 1.59 9.07
C GLY A 7 -17.13 1.04 7.80
N LEU A 8 -17.52 -0.18 7.38
CA LEU A 8 -16.95 -0.86 6.21
C LEU A 8 -16.94 0.03 4.96
N ASN A 9 -18.09 0.64 4.63
CA ASN A 9 -18.21 1.53 3.46
C ASN A 9 -17.27 2.74 3.55
N THR A 10 -17.08 3.30 4.75
CA THR A 10 -16.16 4.42 4.97
C THR A 10 -14.71 3.99 4.77
N VAL A 11 -14.35 2.77 5.19
CA VAL A 11 -13.00 2.22 4.94
C VAL A 11 -12.78 2.00 3.45
N CYS A 12 -13.76 1.39 2.76
CA CYS A 12 -13.70 1.15 1.31
C CYS A 12 -13.46 2.44 0.52
N VAL A 13 -14.13 3.53 0.90
CA VAL A 13 -13.97 4.82 0.23
C VAL A 13 -12.66 5.49 0.67
N HIS A 14 -12.50 5.81 1.95
CA HIS A 14 -11.53 6.83 2.40
C HIS A 14 -10.19 6.32 2.93
N THR A 15 -10.03 5.01 3.16
CA THR A 15 -8.75 4.50 3.71
C THR A 15 -7.76 4.23 2.59
N GLY A 16 -6.46 4.54 2.81
CA GLY A 16 -5.43 4.21 1.83
C GLY A 16 -5.54 5.02 0.54
N GLU A 17 -5.91 6.29 0.65
CA GLU A 17 -5.82 7.26 -0.45
C GLU A 17 -4.42 7.90 -0.44
N VAL A 18 -3.87 8.17 -1.63
CA VAL A 18 -2.72 9.06 -1.77
C VAL A 18 -3.24 10.47 -2.00
N GLU A 19 -2.89 11.40 -1.11
CA GLU A 19 -3.28 12.80 -1.22
C GLU A 19 -2.44 13.50 -2.29
N ASP A 20 -3.10 14.24 -3.19
CA ASP A 20 -2.42 15.09 -4.16
C ASP A 20 -2.14 16.48 -3.57
N LEU A 21 -0.95 16.63 -2.99
CA LEU A 21 -0.52 17.90 -2.42
C LEU A 21 -0.14 18.95 -3.48
N THR A 22 0.13 18.53 -4.72
CA THR A 22 0.64 19.40 -5.79
C THR A 22 -0.50 20.08 -6.54
N PHE A 23 -1.46 19.31 -7.05
CA PHE A 23 -2.57 19.83 -7.86
C PHE A 23 -3.92 19.77 -7.16
N LYS A 24 -4.00 19.20 -5.94
CA LYS A 24 -5.22 19.10 -5.13
C LYS A 24 -6.34 18.33 -5.86
N GLY A 25 -5.97 17.33 -6.65
CA GLY A 25 -6.91 16.40 -7.26
C GLY A 25 -7.71 15.65 -6.20
N ALA A 26 -9.00 15.43 -6.47
CA ALA A 26 -9.89 14.70 -5.58
C ALA A 26 -9.64 13.18 -5.56
N ILE A 27 -8.94 12.66 -6.57
CA ILE A 27 -8.60 11.24 -6.71
C ILE A 27 -7.09 11.08 -6.54
N SER A 28 -6.68 9.97 -5.95
CA SER A 28 -5.26 9.67 -5.77
C SER A 28 -4.48 9.69 -7.10
N PRO A 29 -3.36 10.42 -7.16
CA PRO A 29 -2.50 10.43 -8.34
C PRO A 29 -1.83 9.07 -8.52
N ILE A 30 -1.50 8.73 -9.77
CA ILE A 30 -0.85 7.47 -10.13
C ILE A 30 0.64 7.71 -10.36
N TYR A 31 1.47 7.24 -9.44
CA TYR A 31 2.93 7.30 -9.51
C TYR A 31 3.48 6.06 -10.22
N LEU A 32 3.62 6.17 -11.55
CA LEU A 32 4.16 5.11 -12.41
C LEU A 32 5.69 5.10 -12.50
N SER A 33 6.36 6.06 -11.84
CA SER A 33 7.82 6.13 -11.90
C SER A 33 8.45 4.90 -11.26
N THR A 34 9.51 4.40 -11.89
CA THR A 34 10.35 3.34 -11.34
C THR A 34 11.49 3.90 -10.51
N SER A 35 11.93 5.13 -10.78
CA SER A 35 13.02 5.80 -10.07
C SER A 35 12.50 7.03 -9.35
N TYR A 36 12.89 7.17 -8.08
CA TYR A 36 12.58 8.30 -7.22
C TYR A 36 13.88 8.99 -6.82
N GLU A 37 13.75 10.18 -6.23
CA GLU A 37 14.88 10.88 -5.63
C GLU A 37 15.58 9.99 -4.59
N PHE A 38 16.92 10.00 -4.63
CA PHE A 38 17.76 9.10 -3.85
C PHE A 38 18.63 9.85 -2.84
N ASP A 39 18.95 11.11 -3.11
CA ASP A 39 19.81 11.93 -2.26
C ASP A 39 18.97 12.57 -1.15
N GLU A 40 19.47 12.52 0.09
CA GLU A 40 18.88 13.18 1.27
C GLU A 40 17.39 12.85 1.52
N VAL A 41 16.93 11.65 1.15
CA VAL A 41 15.56 11.17 1.39
C VAL A 41 15.47 10.18 2.56
N ASP A 42 14.35 10.21 3.28
CA ASP A 42 14.08 9.30 4.40
C ASP A 42 13.88 7.83 3.96
N ALA A 43 13.41 7.61 2.73
CA ALA A 43 13.10 6.28 2.21
C ALA A 43 13.49 6.13 0.74
N LEU A 44 14.29 5.10 0.47
CA LEU A 44 14.68 4.71 -0.88
C LEU A 44 13.53 3.99 -1.59
N ARG A 45 12.72 4.75 -2.33
CA ARG A 45 11.54 4.22 -3.01
C ARG A 45 11.92 3.55 -4.33
N TYR A 46 11.45 2.32 -4.49
CA TYR A 46 11.60 1.55 -5.71
C TYR A 46 10.47 0.51 -5.80
N PRO A 47 9.72 0.39 -6.92
CA PRO A 47 8.53 -0.47 -7.01
C PRO A 47 8.69 -1.93 -6.57
N ARG A 48 9.91 -2.48 -6.69
CA ARG A 48 10.23 -3.84 -6.24
C ARG A 48 10.17 -4.01 -4.72
N ASN A 49 10.37 -2.93 -3.97
CA ASN A 49 10.45 -2.94 -2.51
C ASN A 49 9.07 -2.75 -1.85
N PHE A 50 7.97 -2.79 -2.62
CA PHE A 50 6.60 -2.60 -2.15
C PHE A 50 6.37 -1.24 -1.46
N ASN A 51 7.18 -0.24 -1.80
CA ASN A 51 7.21 1.06 -1.14
C ASN A 51 6.98 2.22 -2.12
N THR A 52 6.18 2.03 -3.18
CA THR A 52 5.68 3.18 -3.95
C THR A 52 4.42 3.74 -3.28
N PRO A 53 4.10 5.04 -3.48
CA PRO A 53 2.95 5.65 -2.84
C PRO A 53 1.64 4.89 -3.11
N ASN A 54 1.40 4.47 -4.36
CA ASN A 54 0.19 3.70 -4.69
C ASN A 54 0.18 2.29 -4.10
N GLN A 55 1.33 1.62 -3.99
CA GLN A 55 1.42 0.29 -3.34
C GLN A 55 1.11 0.39 -1.85
N GLU A 56 1.73 1.34 -1.15
CA GLU A 56 1.54 1.57 0.29
C GLU A 56 0.09 1.93 0.60
N ALA A 57 -0.50 2.85 -0.17
CA ALA A 57 -1.90 3.23 -0.05
C ALA A 57 -2.85 2.03 -0.18
N LEU A 58 -2.68 1.23 -1.23
CA LEU A 58 -3.52 0.04 -1.43
C LEU A 58 -3.33 -0.99 -0.31
N CYS A 59 -2.10 -1.23 0.12
CA CYS A 59 -1.81 -2.14 1.24
C CYS A 59 -2.46 -1.66 2.54
N ALA A 60 -2.41 -0.37 2.85
CA ALA A 60 -3.09 0.20 4.02
C ALA A 60 -4.61 0.00 3.96
N LYS A 61 -5.22 0.15 2.77
CA LYS A 61 -6.66 -0.11 2.58
C LYS A 61 -7.00 -1.58 2.82
N ILE A 62 -6.25 -2.51 2.22
CA ILE A 62 -6.48 -3.95 2.39
C ILE A 62 -6.28 -4.37 3.86
N ALA A 63 -5.22 -3.89 4.52
CA ALA A 63 -4.98 -4.19 5.93
C ALA A 63 -6.12 -3.70 6.84
N ALA A 64 -6.65 -2.50 6.57
CA ALA A 64 -7.78 -1.98 7.33
C ALA A 64 -9.07 -2.80 7.12
N LEU A 65 -9.33 -3.26 5.90
CA LEU A 65 -10.49 -4.10 5.57
C LEU A 65 -10.41 -5.49 6.20
N GLU A 66 -9.23 -6.10 6.19
CA GLU A 66 -8.99 -7.45 6.74
C GLU A 66 -8.66 -7.44 8.25
N HIS A 67 -8.61 -6.26 8.86
CA HIS A 67 -8.28 -6.06 10.28
C HIS A 67 -6.89 -6.61 10.65
N THR A 68 -5.91 -6.42 9.78
CA THR A 68 -4.51 -6.85 9.97
C THR A 68 -3.59 -5.66 10.21
N GLU A 69 -2.36 -5.93 10.66
CA GLU A 69 -1.33 -4.90 10.87
C GLU A 69 -0.70 -4.40 9.56
N ALA A 70 -0.65 -5.26 8.54
CA ALA A 70 -0.02 -4.98 7.26
C ALA A 70 -0.65 -5.83 6.15
N ALA A 71 -0.38 -5.45 4.90
CA ALA A 71 -0.69 -6.20 3.70
C ALA A 71 0.42 -6.00 2.66
N LEU A 72 0.50 -6.91 1.69
CA LEU A 72 1.44 -6.84 0.57
C LEU A 72 0.70 -7.06 -0.75
N LEU A 73 1.06 -6.30 -1.77
CA LEU A 73 0.45 -6.37 -3.10
C LEU A 73 1.30 -7.22 -4.05
N PHE A 74 0.72 -8.23 -4.69
CA PHE A 74 1.40 -9.08 -5.66
C PHE A 74 0.78 -8.98 -7.05
N GLY A 75 1.55 -9.34 -8.08
CA GLY A 75 1.08 -9.30 -9.48
C GLY A 75 -0.05 -10.29 -9.80
N SER A 76 -0.27 -11.30 -8.96
CA SER A 76 -1.39 -12.25 -9.07
C SER A 76 -1.69 -12.92 -7.74
N GLY A 77 -2.86 -13.56 -7.62
CA GLY A 77 -3.21 -14.37 -6.45
C GLY A 77 -2.27 -15.57 -6.25
N MET A 78 -1.81 -16.19 -7.34
CA MET A 78 -0.83 -17.27 -7.26
C MET A 78 0.52 -16.76 -6.75
N ALA A 79 0.96 -15.56 -7.15
CA ALA A 79 2.18 -14.96 -6.63
C ALA A 79 2.10 -14.71 -5.11
N ALA A 80 0.93 -14.30 -4.60
CA ALA A 80 0.71 -14.13 -3.16
C ALA A 80 0.83 -15.48 -2.41
N LEU A 81 0.19 -16.54 -2.92
CA LEU A 81 0.29 -17.88 -2.33
C LEU A 81 1.73 -18.43 -2.38
N SER A 82 2.39 -18.30 -3.53
CA SER A 82 3.77 -18.72 -3.69
C SER A 82 4.72 -17.98 -2.75
N ALA A 83 4.53 -16.68 -2.53
CA ALA A 83 5.31 -15.91 -1.57
C ALA A 83 5.16 -16.44 -0.14
N VAL A 84 3.93 -16.77 0.29
CA VAL A 84 3.66 -17.37 1.60
C VAL A 84 4.36 -18.73 1.74
N PHE A 85 4.25 -19.60 0.73
CA PHE A 85 4.92 -20.91 0.77
C PHE A 85 6.44 -20.78 0.85
N MET A 86 7.04 -19.91 0.04
CA MET A 86 8.49 -19.68 0.06
C MET A 86 8.98 -19.01 1.35
N ALA A 87 8.14 -18.23 2.02
CA ALA A 87 8.49 -17.57 3.28
C ALA A 87 8.49 -18.56 4.48
N PHE A 88 7.53 -19.48 4.53
CA PHE A 88 7.29 -20.30 5.72
C PHE A 88 7.68 -21.78 5.59
N LEU A 89 7.67 -22.34 4.38
CA LEU A 89 8.00 -23.75 4.18
C LEU A 89 9.51 -23.94 3.97
N LYS A 90 10.03 -25.07 4.45
CA LYS A 90 11.39 -25.55 4.19
C LYS A 90 11.34 -27.01 3.75
N SER A 91 12.31 -27.40 2.93
CA SER A 91 12.54 -28.80 2.59
C SER A 91 13.11 -29.60 3.74
#